data_AF-A0A7C6HA76-F1
#
_entry.id   AF-A0A7C6HA76-F1
#
_cell.length_a   1.000
_cell.length_b   1.000
_cell.length_c   1.000
_cell.angle_alpha   90.00
_cell.angle_beta   90.00
_cell.angle_gamma   90.00
#
_symmetry.space_group_name_H-M   'P 1'
#
loop_
_entity.id
_entity.type
_entity.pdbx_description
1 polymer ?
#
loop_
_entity_poly.entity_id
_entity_poly.type
_entity_poly.pdbx_seq_one_letter_code
_entity_poly.pdbx_strand_id
1 'polypeptide(L)'
;MNWMLIIVLGIIILNALIGRKIGLIKIIFSLFSFIIALVLSVWISPSVNGLLRNNEAFYEKASRKVEDILFQEQTAASNEDDLIEGLPLPKSIKESLMEGKAEQEANIKSYITTHVTDIAVKSLAFIITFAVVFVALWVLSIALNIISKLPILNQLNKLAGLLVGGLQGVIIVWILFILVTVFSGTELGSSSFEQIENNMLLSFLYDKNILINIVLDAVKSL
;
A
#
# COMPACT_ATOMS: atom_id res chain seq x y z
N MET A 1 33.08 -16.60 -6.72
CA MET A 1 31.99 -16.20 -7.64
C MET A 1 31.05 -15.32 -6.85
N ASN A 2 30.83 -14.07 -7.26
CA ASN A 2 29.98 -13.15 -6.52
C ASN A 2 28.50 -13.43 -6.87
N TRP A 3 27.86 -14.31 -6.10
CA TRP A 3 26.48 -14.73 -6.37
C TRP A 3 25.50 -13.58 -6.10
N MET A 4 25.84 -12.68 -5.17
CA MET A 4 25.06 -11.48 -4.90
C MET A 4 24.96 -10.58 -6.14
N LEU A 5 26.08 -10.40 -6.86
CA LEU A 5 26.13 -9.65 -8.11
C LEU A 5 25.22 -10.26 -9.17
N ILE A 6 25.21 -11.59 -9.30
CA ILE A 6 24.36 -12.30 -10.26
C ILE A 6 22.89 -12.07 -9.93
N ILE A 7 22.50 -12.14 -8.65
CA ILE A 7 21.13 -11.88 -8.21
C ILE A 7 20.74 -10.44 -8.53
N VAL A 8 21.55 -9.46 -8.13
CA VAL A 8 21.28 -8.03 -8.34
C VAL A 8 21.14 -7.70 -9.83
N LEU A 9 22.07 -8.16 -10.66
CA LEU A 9 21.98 -7.98 -12.11
C LEU A 9 20.76 -8.70 -12.69
N GLY A 10 20.45 -9.90 -12.21
CA GLY A 10 19.25 -10.65 -12.59
C GLY A 10 17.97 -9.86 -12.33
N ILE A 11 17.83 -9.26 -11.15
CA ILE A 11 16.68 -8.42 -10.78
C ILE A 11 16.57 -7.21 -11.71
N ILE A 12 17.66 -6.47 -11.91
CA ILE A 12 17.66 -5.26 -12.76
C ILE A 12 17.35 -5.61 -14.21
N ILE A 13 17.99 -6.64 -14.77
CA ILE A 13 17.79 -7.08 -16.15
C ILE A 13 16.36 -7.61 -16.35
N LEU A 14 15.85 -8.45 -15.45
CA LEU A 14 14.47 -8.96 -15.55
C LEU A 14 13.46 -7.82 -15.56
N ASN A 15 13.56 -6.87 -14.63
CA ASN A 15 12.64 -5.73 -14.59
C ASN A 15 12.80 -4.82 -15.81
N ALA A 16 14.02 -4.61 -16.30
CA ALA A 16 14.27 -3.86 -17.54
C ALA A 16 13.65 -4.55 -18.77
N LEU A 17 13.75 -5.88 -18.87
CA LEU A 17 13.13 -6.65 -19.97
C LEU A 17 11.60 -6.66 -19.87
N ILE A 18 11.04 -6.76 -18.67
CA ILE A 18 9.59 -6.63 -18.43
C ILE A 18 9.13 -5.23 -18.85
N GLY A 19 9.82 -4.17 -18.39
CA GLY A 19 9.55 -2.80 -18.75
C GLY A 19 9.63 -2.54 -20.26
N ARG A 20 10.59 -3.16 -20.96
CA ARG A 20 10.69 -3.11 -22.43
C ARG A 20 9.48 -3.74 -23.12
N LYS A 21 9.00 -4.89 -22.61
CA LYS A 21 7.83 -5.59 -23.18
C LYS A 21 6.53 -4.80 -22.97
N ILE A 22 6.39 -4.17 -21.80
CA ILE A 22 5.21 -3.38 -21.42
C ILE A 22 5.21 -2.01 -22.12
N GLY A 23 6.37 -1.36 -22.22
CA GLY A 23 6.53 -0.02 -22.77
C GLY A 23 6.17 1.10 -21.79
N LEU A 24 6.84 2.24 -21.91
CA LEU A 24 6.67 3.41 -21.03
C LEU A 24 5.22 3.88 -20.93
N ILE A 25 4.54 4.06 -22.07
CA ILE A 25 3.18 4.59 -22.14
C ILE A 25 2.23 3.77 -21.27
N LYS A 26 2.36 2.44 -21.31
CA LYS A 26 1.50 1.56 -20.53
C LYS A 26 1.81 1.60 -19.05
N ILE A 27 3.09 1.72 -18.67
CA ILE A 27 3.51 1.92 -17.28
C ILE A 27 2.94 3.24 -16.74
N ILE A 28 3.16 4.35 -17.46
CA ILE A 28 2.67 5.68 -17.08
C ILE A 28 1.14 5.71 -17.03
N PHE A 29 0.48 5.17 -18.05
CA PHE A 29 -0.98 5.10 -18.09
C PHE A 29 -1.54 4.30 -16.92
N SER A 30 -0.91 3.18 -16.53
CA SER A 30 -1.35 2.40 -15.37
C SER A 30 -1.22 3.19 -14.06
N LEU A 31 -0.16 3.99 -13.92
CA LEU A 31 0.06 4.84 -12.75
C LEU A 31 -0.96 5.99 -12.70
N PHE A 32 -1.21 6.67 -13.82
CA PHE A 32 -2.29 7.66 -13.90
C PHE A 32 -3.66 7.04 -13.69
N SER A 33 -3.94 5.86 -14.25
CA SER A 33 -5.22 5.17 -14.05
C SER A 33 -5.44 4.83 -12.58
N PHE A 34 -4.39 4.42 -11.87
CA PHE A 34 -4.46 4.18 -10.43
C PHE A 34 -4.80 5.47 -9.66
N ILE A 35 -4.12 6.58 -9.97
CA ILE A 35 -4.38 7.88 -9.33
C ILE A 35 -5.80 8.37 -9.65
N ILE A 36 -6.22 8.31 -10.91
CA ILE A 36 -7.57 8.69 -11.34
C ILE A 36 -8.61 7.80 -10.66
N ALA A 37 -8.37 6.49 -10.56
CA ALA A 37 -9.25 5.58 -9.84
C ALA A 37 -9.39 5.98 -8.37
N LEU A 38 -8.29 6.33 -7.68
CA LEU A 38 -8.35 6.82 -6.30
C LEU A 38 -9.21 8.10 -6.20
N VAL A 39 -8.95 9.09 -7.04
CA VAL A 39 -9.67 10.38 -7.02
C VAL A 39 -11.16 10.18 -7.28
N LEU A 40 -11.53 9.42 -8.32
CA LEU A 40 -12.93 9.12 -8.63
C LEU A 40 -13.60 8.33 -7.50
N SER A 41 -12.85 7.45 -6.83
CA SER A 41 -13.39 6.66 -5.72
C SER A 41 -13.78 7.52 -4.53
N VAL A 42 -13.07 8.63 -4.28
CA VAL A 42 -13.45 9.58 -3.22
C VAL A 42 -14.84 10.18 -3.50
N TRP A 43 -15.18 10.44 -4.76
CA TRP A 43 -16.46 11.05 -5.13
C TRP A 43 -17.60 10.03 -5.24
N ILE A 44 -17.30 8.79 -5.66
CA ILE A 44 -18.32 7.76 -5.91
C ILE A 44 -18.59 6.93 -4.65
N SER A 45 -17.60 6.75 -3.76
CA SER A 45 -17.76 5.94 -2.55
C SER A 45 -18.87 6.39 -1.60
N PRO A 46 -19.23 7.68 -1.46
CA PRO A 46 -20.37 8.08 -0.62
C PRO A 46 -21.69 7.48 -1.11
N SER A 47 -21.89 7.37 -2.43
CA SER A 47 -23.08 6.74 -3.00
C SER A 47 -23.12 5.24 -2.71
N VAL A 48 -21.99 4.55 -2.86
CA VAL A 48 -21.87 3.11 -2.52
C VAL A 48 -22.07 2.89 -1.03
N ASN A 49 -21.52 3.77 -0.18
CA ASN A 49 -21.72 3.75 1.26
C ASN A 49 -23.20 3.89 1.63
N GLY A 50 -23.94 4.78 0.96
CA GLY A 50 -25.39 4.88 1.14
C GLY A 50 -26.12 3.57 0.84
N LEU A 51 -25.75 2.88 -0.24
CA LEU A 51 -26.33 1.57 -0.59
C LEU A 51 -26.02 0.49 0.44
N LEU A 52 -24.79 0.44 0.95
CA LEU A 52 -24.39 -0.52 1.98
C LEU A 52 -25.06 -0.23 3.31
N ARG A 53 -25.11 1.04 3.73
CA ARG A 53 -25.71 1.47 5.00
C ARG A 53 -27.22 1.27 5.02
N ASN A 54 -27.91 1.50 3.90
CA ASN A 54 -29.36 1.31 3.80
C ASN A 54 -29.77 -0.17 3.69
N ASN A 55 -28.81 -1.09 3.46
CA ASN A 55 -29.07 -2.51 3.50
C ASN A 55 -29.01 -2.98 4.96
N GLU A 56 -30.17 -3.02 5.63
CA GLU A 56 -30.28 -3.39 7.05
C GLU A 56 -29.60 -4.73 7.37
N ALA A 57 -29.83 -5.74 6.53
CA ALA A 57 -29.25 -7.07 6.73
C ALA A 57 -27.71 -7.06 6.66
N PHE A 58 -27.12 -6.19 5.84
CA PHE A 58 -25.68 -6.03 5.78
C PHE A 58 -25.15 -5.19 6.95
N TYR A 59 -25.75 -4.03 7.20
CA TYR A 59 -25.30 -3.11 8.24
C TYR A 59 -25.41 -3.73 9.64
N GLU A 60 -26.49 -4.44 9.92
CA GLU A 60 -26.67 -5.14 11.20
C GLU A 60 -25.61 -6.23 11.40
N LYS A 61 -25.29 -7.01 10.35
CA LYS A 61 -24.22 -8.02 10.42
C LYS A 61 -22.86 -7.38 10.63
N ALA A 62 -22.59 -6.25 9.98
CA ALA A 62 -21.36 -5.50 10.18
C ALA A 62 -21.27 -4.98 11.63
N SER A 63 -22.36 -4.39 12.12
CA SER A 63 -22.46 -3.86 13.49
C SER A 63 -22.22 -4.93 14.55
N ARG A 64 -22.91 -6.07 14.46
CA ARG A 64 -22.72 -7.20 15.38
C ARG A 64 -21.28 -7.71 15.38
N LYS A 65 -20.67 -7.82 14.20
CA LYS A 65 -19.29 -8.29 14.08
C LYS A 65 -18.28 -7.28 14.66
N VAL A 66 -18.55 -5.99 14.52
CA VAL A 66 -17.76 -4.94 15.16
C VAL A 66 -17.92 -5.02 16.68
N GLU A 67 -19.15 -5.15 17.18
CA GLU A 67 -19.44 -5.28 18.61
C GLU A 67 -18.71 -6.49 19.21
N ASP A 68 -18.79 -7.65 18.55
CA ASP A 68 -18.06 -8.86 18.95
C ASP A 68 -16.55 -8.57 19.03
N ILE A 69 -15.92 -8.04 17.98
CA ILE A 69 -14.47 -7.79 17.96
C ILE A 69 -14.04 -6.80 19.05
N LEU A 70 -14.85 -5.78 19.33
CA LEU A 70 -14.50 -4.72 20.27
C LEU A 70 -14.68 -5.14 21.73
N PHE A 71 -15.70 -5.95 22.01
CA PHE A 71 -16.13 -6.24 23.38
C PHE A 71 -16.03 -7.70 23.82
N GLN A 72 -15.61 -8.63 22.93
CA GLN A 72 -15.51 -10.07 23.24
C GLN A 72 -14.62 -10.39 24.46
N GLU A 73 -13.64 -9.56 24.78
CA GLU A 73 -12.75 -9.75 25.95
C GLU A 73 -12.92 -8.70 27.06
N GLN A 74 -13.85 -7.75 26.94
CA GLN A 74 -13.98 -6.69 27.94
C GLN A 74 -14.76 -7.16 29.18
N THR A 75 -14.03 -7.31 30.29
CA THR A 75 -14.59 -7.28 31.65
C THR A 75 -14.86 -5.83 32.05
N ALA A 76 -15.95 -5.60 32.79
CA ALA A 76 -16.58 -4.30 33.04
C ALA A 76 -15.58 -3.14 33.31
N ALA A 77 -15.40 -2.26 32.33
CA ALA A 77 -14.63 -1.02 32.47
C ALA A 77 -15.34 -0.08 33.44
N SER A 78 -14.55 0.56 34.32
CA SER A 78 -15.06 1.37 35.45
C SER A 78 -15.48 2.77 35.02
N ASN A 79 -14.92 3.31 33.93
CA ASN A 79 -15.25 4.61 33.33
C ASN A 79 -15.16 4.57 31.79
N GLU A 80 -15.72 5.57 31.13
CA GLU A 80 -15.84 5.64 29.66
C GLU A 80 -14.53 5.90 28.91
N ASP A 81 -13.58 6.64 29.49
CA ASP A 81 -12.27 6.88 28.86
C ASP A 81 -11.42 5.60 28.87
N ASP A 82 -11.39 4.91 30.01
CA ASP A 82 -10.75 3.59 30.16
C ASP A 82 -11.34 2.57 29.18
N LEU A 83 -12.64 2.72 28.85
CA LEU A 83 -13.32 1.86 27.89
C LEU A 83 -12.81 2.07 26.47
N ILE A 84 -12.61 3.32 26.01
CA ILE A 84 -12.06 3.62 24.67
C ILE A 84 -10.58 3.26 24.58
N GLU A 85 -9.81 3.58 25.63
CA GLU A 85 -8.38 3.26 25.69
C GLU A 85 -8.12 1.76 25.67
N GLY A 86 -9.00 0.96 26.29
CA GLY A 86 -8.93 -0.50 26.32
C GLY A 86 -9.32 -1.19 25.00
N LEU A 87 -9.83 -0.47 23.99
CA LEU A 87 -10.22 -1.09 22.73
C LEU A 87 -9.00 -1.55 21.90
N PRO A 88 -9.09 -2.66 21.14
CA PRO A 88 -8.06 -3.12 20.22
C PRO A 88 -8.04 -2.30 18.91
N LEU A 89 -8.05 -0.97 19.04
CA LEU A 89 -8.11 -0.01 17.94
C LEU A 89 -6.82 0.83 17.84
N PRO A 90 -6.43 1.25 16.63
CA PRO A 90 -5.32 2.19 16.44
C PRO A 90 -5.65 3.56 17.05
N LYS A 91 -4.59 4.30 17.44
CA LYS A 91 -4.69 5.62 18.09
C LYS A 91 -5.62 6.60 17.36
N SER A 92 -5.49 6.69 16.03
CA SER A 92 -6.31 7.61 15.22
C SER A 92 -7.82 7.34 15.31
N ILE A 93 -8.25 6.09 15.50
CA ILE A 93 -9.67 5.78 15.69
C ILE A 93 -10.09 6.11 17.12
N LYS A 94 -9.25 5.83 18.12
CA LYS A 94 -9.51 6.19 19.53
C LYS A 94 -9.66 7.70 19.70
N GLU A 95 -8.77 8.49 19.11
CA GLU A 95 -8.84 9.95 19.11
C GLU A 95 -10.15 10.44 18.48
N SER A 96 -10.54 9.90 17.31
CA SER A 96 -11.82 10.23 16.67
C SER A 96 -13.05 9.88 17.54
N LEU A 97 -12.98 8.81 18.33
CA LEU A 97 -14.04 8.44 19.28
C LEU A 97 -14.06 9.40 20.48
N MET A 98 -12.90 9.81 20.99
CA MET A 98 -12.81 10.76 22.10
C MET A 98 -13.33 12.15 21.71
N GLU A 99 -13.04 12.61 20.49
CA GLU A 99 -13.54 13.90 19.98
C GLU A 99 -15.07 13.97 19.93
N GLY A 100 -15.74 12.88 19.55
CA GLY A 100 -17.21 12.84 19.43
C GLY A 100 -17.95 12.41 20.71
N LYS A 101 -17.22 12.03 21.76
CA LYS A 101 -17.78 11.50 23.01
C LYS A 101 -18.70 12.49 23.73
N ALA A 102 -18.32 13.77 23.79
CA ALA A 102 -19.07 14.80 24.51
C ALA A 102 -20.50 15.03 23.96
N GLU A 103 -20.78 14.58 22.73
CA GLU A 103 -22.10 14.72 22.11
C GLU A 103 -23.04 13.51 22.37
N GLN A 104 -22.56 12.43 23.01
CA GLN A 104 -23.31 11.16 23.14
C GLN A 104 -23.30 10.56 24.56
N GLU A 105 -24.11 11.13 25.46
CA GLU A 105 -24.11 10.76 26.90
C GLU A 105 -24.95 9.51 27.27
N ALA A 106 -25.76 8.94 26.38
CA ALA A 106 -26.74 7.91 26.79
C ALA A 106 -26.26 6.45 26.64
N ASN A 107 -25.33 6.15 25.74
CA ASN A 107 -24.82 4.78 25.53
C ASN A 107 -23.49 4.76 24.77
N ILE A 108 -22.37 4.86 25.52
CA ILE A 108 -21.02 4.89 24.94
C ILE A 108 -20.69 3.64 24.11
N LYS A 109 -21.16 2.46 24.50
CA LYS A 109 -20.91 1.22 23.73
C LYS A 109 -21.60 1.27 22.37
N SER A 110 -22.86 1.69 22.34
CA SER A 110 -23.62 1.86 21.10
C SER A 110 -22.99 2.91 20.18
N TYR A 111 -22.51 4.03 20.75
CA TYR A 111 -21.78 5.05 20.02
C TYR A 111 -20.52 4.47 19.36
N ILE A 112 -19.67 3.79 20.14
CA ILE A 112 -18.44 3.18 19.65
C ILE A 112 -18.74 2.17 18.55
N THR A 113 -19.67 1.24 18.79
CA THR A 113 -20.07 0.23 17.81
C THR A 113 -20.55 0.90 16.52
N THR A 114 -21.41 1.91 16.62
CA THR A 114 -21.95 2.62 15.44
C THR A 114 -20.85 3.36 14.69
N HIS A 115 -19.99 4.10 15.38
CA HIS A 115 -18.92 4.89 14.77
C HIS A 115 -17.90 4.01 14.06
N VAL A 116 -17.47 2.92 14.72
CA VAL A 116 -16.52 1.96 14.15
C VAL A 116 -17.17 1.20 12.98
N THR A 117 -18.47 0.86 13.07
CA THR A 117 -19.22 0.26 11.95
C THR A 117 -19.29 1.22 10.76
N ASP A 118 -19.58 2.51 10.98
CA ASP A 118 -19.60 3.51 9.93
C ASP A 118 -18.23 3.68 9.25
N ILE A 119 -17.14 3.66 10.03
CA ILE A 119 -15.78 3.67 9.48
C ILE A 119 -15.54 2.42 8.61
N ALA A 120 -15.91 1.24 9.09
CA ALA A 120 -15.72 -0.02 8.39
C ALA A 120 -16.53 -0.05 7.07
N VAL A 121 -17.80 0.34 7.11
CA VAL A 121 -18.69 0.36 5.94
C VAL A 121 -18.23 1.41 4.91
N LYS A 122 -17.84 2.61 5.34
CA LYS A 122 -17.28 3.64 4.45
C LYS A 122 -15.99 3.17 3.78
N SER A 123 -15.11 2.52 4.53
CA SER A 123 -13.86 1.96 4.01
C SER A 123 -14.12 0.86 2.98
N LEU A 124 -15.06 -0.04 3.27
CA LEU A 124 -15.47 -1.09 2.34
C LEU A 124 -16.10 -0.51 1.07
N ALA A 125 -16.97 0.50 1.20
CA ALA A 125 -17.55 1.21 0.07
C ALA A 125 -16.45 1.81 -0.82
N PHE A 126 -15.46 2.48 -0.23
CA PHE A 126 -14.32 3.02 -0.96
C PHE A 126 -13.53 1.93 -1.69
N ILE A 127 -13.22 0.82 -1.03
CA ILE A 127 -12.48 -0.30 -1.64
C ILE A 127 -13.25 -0.91 -2.82
N ILE A 128 -14.56 -1.15 -2.67
CA ILE A 128 -15.41 -1.68 -3.73
C ILE A 128 -15.46 -0.70 -4.90
N THR A 129 -15.71 0.58 -4.63
CA THR A 129 -15.70 1.63 -5.65
C THR A 129 -14.38 1.69 -6.39
N PHE A 130 -13.27 1.70 -5.66
CA PHE A 130 -11.92 1.72 -6.23
C PHE A 130 -11.68 0.52 -7.14
N ALA A 131 -12.02 -0.69 -6.69
CA ALA A 131 -11.88 -1.89 -7.50
C ALA A 131 -12.68 -1.78 -8.81
N VAL A 132 -13.95 -1.35 -8.75
CA VAL A 132 -14.83 -1.21 -9.92
C VAL A 132 -14.29 -0.14 -10.88
N VAL A 133 -13.93 1.05 -10.38
CA VAL A 133 -13.40 2.14 -11.21
C VAL A 133 -12.06 1.76 -11.82
N PHE A 134 -11.17 1.13 -11.05
CA PHE A 134 -9.87 0.68 -11.53
C PHE A 134 -10.01 -0.35 -12.66
N VAL A 135 -10.90 -1.33 -12.50
CA VAL A 135 -11.21 -2.30 -13.56
C VAL A 135 -11.81 -1.62 -14.79
N ALA A 136 -12.72 -0.66 -14.62
CA ALA A 136 -13.32 0.07 -15.74
C ALA A 136 -12.26 0.86 -16.53
N LEU A 137 -11.36 1.58 -15.86
CA LEU A 137 -10.26 2.30 -16.50
C LEU A 137 -9.29 1.34 -17.21
N TRP A 138 -9.04 0.18 -16.61
CA TRP A 138 -8.21 -0.85 -17.22
C TRP A 138 -8.84 -1.40 -18.52
N VAL A 139 -10.15 -1.67 -18.54
CA VAL A 139 -10.89 -2.08 -19.74
C VAL A 139 -10.85 -1.00 -20.82
N LEU A 140 -11.05 0.27 -20.46
CA LEU A 140 -10.93 1.40 -21.38
C LEU A 140 -9.51 1.51 -21.98
N SER A 141 -8.48 1.27 -21.17
CA SER A 141 -7.09 1.22 -21.63
C SER A 141 -6.87 0.19 -22.73
N ILE A 142 -7.49 -0.99 -22.60
CA ILE A 142 -7.40 -2.06 -23.59
C ILE A 142 -8.05 -1.64 -24.90
N ALA A 143 -9.23 -1.01 -24.83
CA ALA A 143 -9.96 -0.54 -26.00
C ALA A 143 -9.20 0.58 -26.77
N LEU A 144 -8.43 1.40 -26.06
CA LEU A 144 -7.63 2.50 -26.63
C LEU A 144 -6.33 2.07 -27.31
N ASN A 145 -5.97 0.77 -27.33
CA ASN A 145 -4.74 0.25 -27.96
C ASN A 145 -4.65 0.41 -29.50
N ILE A 146 -5.55 1.15 -30.14
CA ILE A 146 -5.61 1.31 -31.59
C ILE A 146 -4.72 2.48 -32.10
N ILE A 147 -4.32 3.43 -31.25
CA ILE A 147 -3.77 4.72 -31.70
C ILE A 147 -2.23 4.81 -31.83
N SER A 148 -1.45 3.78 -31.49
CA SER A 148 0.02 3.82 -31.66
C SER A 148 0.52 3.01 -32.87
N LYS A 149 0.19 3.44 -34.09
CA LYS A 149 0.66 2.86 -35.37
C LYS A 149 1.83 3.62 -36.03
N LEU A 150 2.74 4.21 -35.27
CA LEU A 150 3.96 4.84 -35.81
C LEU A 150 5.23 4.11 -35.33
N PRO A 151 6.05 3.54 -36.24
CA PRO A 151 7.14 2.62 -35.90
C PRO A 151 8.25 3.24 -35.03
N ILE A 152 8.50 4.55 -35.13
CA ILE A 152 9.53 5.27 -34.35
C ILE A 152 9.06 5.46 -32.89
N LEU A 153 7.79 5.83 -32.70
CA LEU A 153 7.17 5.99 -31.37
C LEU A 153 7.16 4.66 -30.59
N ASN A 154 7.01 3.53 -31.29
CA ASN A 154 7.02 2.21 -30.65
C ASN A 154 8.41 1.81 -30.13
N GLN A 155 9.50 2.16 -30.83
CA GLN A 155 10.86 1.86 -30.36
C GLN A 155 11.26 2.72 -29.16
N LEU A 156 10.98 4.02 -29.22
CA LEU A 156 11.22 4.93 -28.10
C LEU A 156 10.40 4.55 -26.87
N ASN A 157 9.14 4.16 -27.05
CA ASN A 157 8.27 3.65 -25.98
C ASN A 157 8.86 2.41 -25.29
N LYS A 158 9.39 1.45 -26.07
CA LYS A 158 10.02 0.24 -25.53
C LYS A 158 11.37 0.54 -24.86
N LEU A 159 12.17 1.46 -25.41
CA LEU A 159 13.44 1.86 -24.80
C LEU A 159 13.22 2.59 -23.48
N ALA A 160 12.31 3.55 -23.45
CA ALA A 160 11.97 4.24 -22.21
C ALA A 160 11.32 3.30 -21.20
N GLY A 161 10.51 2.34 -21.66
CA GLY A 161 10.01 1.25 -20.81
C GLY A 161 11.13 0.39 -20.22
N LEU A 162 12.19 0.11 -20.99
CA LEU A 162 13.38 -0.60 -20.50
C LEU A 162 14.08 0.20 -19.39
N LEU A 163 14.28 1.50 -19.59
CA LEU A 163 14.93 2.37 -18.61
C LEU A 163 14.12 2.44 -17.31
N VAL A 164 12.80 2.66 -17.40
CA VAL A 164 11.92 2.70 -16.23
C VAL A 164 11.86 1.35 -15.53
N GLY A 165 11.80 0.24 -16.28
CA GLY A 165 11.90 -1.11 -15.70
C GLY A 165 13.24 -1.34 -14.99
N GLY A 166 14.35 -0.87 -15.55
CA GLY A 166 15.66 -0.94 -14.91
C GLY A 166 15.71 -0.15 -13.59
N LEU A 167 15.16 1.07 -13.59
CA LEU A 167 15.03 1.88 -12.37
C LEU A 167 14.17 1.20 -11.31
N GLN A 168 13.05 0.57 -11.70
CA GLN A 168 12.23 -0.24 -10.80
C GLN A 168 13.03 -1.42 -10.23
N GLY A 169 13.85 -2.08 -11.04
CA GLY A 169 14.77 -3.12 -10.60
C GLY A 169 15.79 -2.62 -9.56
N VAL A 170 16.33 -1.41 -9.73
CA VAL A 170 17.23 -0.79 -8.74
C VAL A 170 16.51 -0.55 -7.41
N ILE A 171 15.26 -0.07 -7.44
CA ILE A 171 14.46 0.11 -6.22
C ILE A 171 14.23 -1.24 -5.50
N ILE A 172 13.97 -2.33 -6.23
CA ILE A 172 13.83 -3.68 -5.66
C ILE A 172 15.15 -4.14 -5.02
N VAL A 173 16.29 -3.88 -5.67
CA VAL A 173 17.62 -4.17 -5.12
C VAL A 173 17.87 -3.38 -3.83
N TRP A 174 17.44 -2.13 -3.77
CA TRP A 174 17.55 -1.33 -2.54
C TRP A 174 16.72 -1.90 -1.38
N ILE A 175 15.52 -2.42 -1.66
CA ILE A 175 14.72 -3.14 -0.66
C ILE A 175 15.43 -4.43 -0.24
N LEU A 176 16.01 -5.18 -1.18
CA LEU A 176 16.81 -6.37 -0.88
C LEU A 176 17.99 -6.04 0.04
N PHE A 177 18.69 -4.93 -0.20
CA PHE A 177 19.79 -4.50 0.65
C PHE A 177 19.35 -4.13 2.07
N ILE A 178 18.17 -3.52 2.24
CA ILE A 178 17.60 -3.33 3.58
C ILE A 178 17.43 -4.68 4.29
N LEU A 179 16.88 -5.69 3.60
CA LEU A 179 16.75 -7.03 4.18
C LEU A 179 18.12 -7.62 4.56
N VAL A 180 19.12 -7.48 3.69
CA VAL A 180 20.49 -7.93 3.99
C VAL A 180 21.05 -7.23 5.24
N THR A 181 20.83 -5.92 5.40
CA THR A 181 21.23 -5.17 6.59
C THR A 181 20.55 -5.72 7.86
N VAL A 182 19.24 -5.97 7.80
CA VAL A 182 18.46 -6.54 8.91
C VAL A 182 18.99 -7.93 9.31
N PHE A 183 19.39 -8.74 8.35
CA PHE A 183 19.91 -10.09 8.59
C PHE A 183 21.44 -10.16 8.66
N SER A 184 22.15 -9.03 8.79
CA SER A 184 23.62 -8.97 8.78
C SER A 184 24.28 -9.82 9.87
N GLY A 185 23.61 -10.03 11.01
CA GLY A 185 24.07 -10.91 12.09
C GLY A 185 23.93 -12.42 11.83
N THR A 186 23.38 -12.82 10.68
CA THR A 186 23.29 -14.23 10.26
C THR A 186 24.43 -14.59 9.30
N GLU A 187 24.75 -15.88 9.15
CA GLU A 187 25.78 -16.34 8.21
C GLU A 187 25.49 -15.88 6.77
N LEU A 188 24.23 -15.97 6.33
CA LEU A 188 23.81 -15.52 5.01
C LEU A 188 23.94 -14.01 4.83
N GLY A 189 23.53 -13.22 5.83
CA GLY A 189 23.63 -11.76 5.75
C GLY A 189 25.07 -11.27 5.77
N SER A 190 25.91 -11.83 6.64
CA SER A 190 27.34 -11.49 6.72
C SER A 190 28.08 -11.82 5.41
N SER A 191 27.88 -13.02 4.86
CA SER A 191 28.48 -13.42 3.56
C SER A 191 27.95 -12.59 2.38
N SER A 192 26.70 -12.14 2.45
CA SER A 192 26.12 -11.22 1.47
C SER A 192 26.77 -9.84 1.55
N PHE A 193 26.99 -9.33 2.76
CA PHE A 193 27.60 -8.02 3.00
C PHE A 193 29.05 -7.98 2.52
N GLU A 194 29.83 -9.02 2.84
CA GLU A 194 31.20 -9.17 2.35
C GLU A 194 31.27 -9.12 0.82
N GLN A 195 30.31 -9.74 0.12
CA GLN A 195 30.26 -9.68 -1.34
C GLN A 195 29.83 -8.32 -1.89
N ILE A 196 29.02 -7.58 -1.15
CA ILE A 196 28.62 -6.20 -1.50
C ILE A 196 29.86 -5.30 -1.40
N GLU A 197 30.58 -5.34 -0.29
CA GLU A 197 31.77 -4.51 -0.06
C GLU A 197 32.90 -4.81 -1.05
N ASN A 198 33.12 -6.10 -1.36
CA ASN A 198 34.16 -6.52 -2.28
C ASN A 198 33.83 -6.33 -3.77
N ASN A 199 32.68 -5.72 -4.12
CA ASN A 199 32.31 -5.46 -5.51
C ASN A 199 31.90 -4.00 -5.74
N MET A 200 32.62 -3.33 -6.64
CA MET A 200 32.41 -1.91 -6.95
C MET A 200 30.97 -1.55 -7.32
N LEU A 201 30.26 -2.38 -8.08
CA LEU A 201 28.87 -2.08 -8.48
C LEU A 201 27.91 -2.26 -7.29
N LEU A 202 28.10 -3.32 -6.51
CA LEU A 202 27.23 -3.61 -5.37
C LEU A 202 27.41 -2.59 -4.26
N SER A 203 28.67 -2.27 -3.90
CA SER A 203 28.96 -1.23 -2.92
C SER A 203 28.42 0.12 -3.37
N PHE A 204 28.60 0.50 -4.64
CA PHE A 204 28.00 1.71 -5.18
C PHE A 204 26.47 1.74 -5.05
N LEU A 205 25.78 0.65 -5.40
CA LEU A 205 24.32 0.57 -5.29
C LEU A 205 23.85 0.59 -3.82
N TYR A 206 24.61 -0.01 -2.92
CA TYR A 206 24.34 -0.03 -1.49
C TYR A 206 24.54 1.36 -0.87
N ASP A 207 25.66 2.02 -1.14
CA ASP A 207 25.99 3.35 -0.59
C ASP A 207 25.06 4.44 -1.10
N LYS A 208 24.53 4.29 -2.32
CA LYS A 208 23.54 5.20 -2.90
C LYS A 208 22.09 4.80 -2.60
N ASN A 209 21.87 3.84 -1.72
CA ASN A 209 20.53 3.39 -1.34
C ASN A 209 19.77 4.46 -0.53
N ILE A 210 18.90 5.19 -1.22
CA ILE A 210 18.06 6.24 -0.62
C ILE A 210 17.12 5.65 0.44
N LEU A 211 16.63 4.42 0.24
CA LEU A 211 15.70 3.78 1.17
C LEU A 211 16.38 3.45 2.51
N ILE A 212 17.63 2.98 2.48
CA ILE A 212 18.43 2.77 3.71
C ILE A 212 18.58 4.09 4.47
N ASN A 213 18.90 5.18 3.77
CA ASN A 213 19.05 6.49 4.43
C ASN A 213 17.75 6.94 5.11
N ILE A 214 16.60 6.77 4.45
CA ILE A 214 15.28 7.06 5.04
C ILE A 214 15.04 6.21 6.30
N VAL A 215 15.36 4.92 6.25
CA VAL A 215 15.22 4.02 7.41
C VAL A 215 16.11 4.47 8.58
N LEU A 216 17.37 4.80 8.30
CA LEU A 216 18.33 5.24 9.32
C LEU A 216 17.93 6.59 9.95
N ASP A 217 17.41 7.52 9.15
CA ASP A 217 16.95 8.82 9.66
C ASP A 217 15.69 8.67 10.52
N ALA A 218 14.77 7.77 10.15
CA ALA A 218 13.59 7.47 10.98
C ALA A 218 13.98 6.92 12.37
N VAL A 219 15.01 6.08 12.45
CA VAL A 219 15.51 5.56 13.74
C VAL A 219 16.15 6.65 14.60
N LYS A 220 16.88 7.60 14.00
CA LYS A 220 17.50 8.71 14.76
C LYS A 220 16.47 9.71 15.33
N SER A 221 15.26 9.72 14.79
CA SER A 221 14.18 10.61 15.23
C SER A 221 13.34 10.06 16.40
N LEU A 222 13.62 8.83 16.84
CA LEU A 222 13.03 8.17 18.01
C LEU A 222 13.93 8.37 19.24
#